data_AF-A0A0G4IC48-F1
#
_entry.id   AF-A0A0G4IC48-F1
#
_cell.length_a   1.000
_cell.length_b   1.000
_cell.length_c   1.000
_cell.angle_alpha   90.00
_cell.angle_beta   90.00
_cell.angle_gamma   90.00
#
_symmetry.space_group_name_H-M   'P 1'
#
loop_
_entity.id
_entity.type
_entity.pdbx_description
1 polymer ?
#
loop_
_entity_poly.entity_id
_entity_poly.type
_entity_poly.pdbx_seq_one_letter_code
_entity_poly.pdbx_strand_id
1 'polypeptide(L)'
;MPKQKKKLDFVPLHPDDWDRFQREHATPSQLSGVSPVTGLSLQETARRLEMSTPFPPSYTRLMSVVGPIKEPHSEVPRLLQLSEVQKFSETEYGKMIIDCYCSEGEWVDQEREGFTMRHLESCLLISSTDGDSCLLLNPEKVDKAGEWQAVFFANWVPGAMPFPSFGAMMKFCHNEGEE
;
A
#
# COMPACT_ATOMS: atom_id res chain seq x y z
N MET A 1 -19.19 20.58 -26.47
CA MET A 1 -17.84 20.07 -26.74
C MET A 1 -17.48 19.07 -25.65
N PRO A 2 -17.30 17.77 -25.96
CA PRO A 2 -16.94 16.78 -24.97
C PRO A 2 -15.43 16.88 -24.68
N LYS A 3 -15.06 17.05 -23.41
CA LYS A 3 -13.66 17.03 -22.97
C LYS A 3 -13.16 15.58 -23.05
N GLN A 4 -12.17 15.34 -23.90
CA GLN A 4 -11.48 14.05 -24.02
C GLN A 4 -10.85 13.69 -22.67
N LYS A 5 -11.20 12.51 -22.15
CA LYS A 5 -10.46 11.86 -21.06
C LYS A 5 -9.06 11.53 -21.61
N LYS A 6 -8.02 12.20 -21.11
CA LYS A 6 -6.64 11.76 -21.36
C LYS A 6 -6.47 10.41 -20.67
N LYS A 7 -6.29 9.35 -21.46
CA LYS A 7 -5.68 8.11 -20.99
C LYS A 7 -4.28 8.50 -20.51
N LEU A 8 -4.00 8.32 -19.22
CA LEU A 8 -2.63 8.29 -18.75
C LEU A 8 -2.00 7.02 -19.33
N ASP A 9 -1.06 7.21 -20.25
CA ASP A 9 -0.26 6.12 -20.77
C ASP A 9 0.64 5.63 -19.63
N PHE A 10 0.41 4.38 -19.24
CA PHE A 10 1.22 3.67 -18.26
C PHE A 10 2.63 3.49 -18.85
N VAL A 11 3.58 4.31 -18.43
CA VAL A 11 5.00 4.11 -18.69
C VAL A 11 5.58 3.43 -17.44
N PRO A 12 5.93 2.13 -17.50
CA PRO A 12 6.63 1.51 -16.40
C PRO A 12 8.00 2.17 -16.27
N LEU A 13 8.22 2.94 -15.19
CA LEU A 13 9.58 3.36 -14.78
C LEU A 13 10.54 2.17 -14.83
N HIS A 14 11.72 2.42 -15.40
CA HIS A 14 12.77 1.44 -15.60
C HIS A 14 13.38 1.07 -14.24
N PRO A 15 13.83 -0.18 -14.01
CA PRO A 15 14.45 -0.59 -12.76
C PRO A 15 15.60 0.32 -12.28
N ASP A 16 16.28 0.99 -13.22
CA ASP A 16 17.43 1.86 -12.94
C ASP A 16 17.04 3.24 -12.37
N ASP A 17 15.79 3.68 -12.57
CA ASP A 17 15.28 4.94 -12.01
C ASP A 17 15.13 4.82 -10.48
N TRP A 18 14.91 3.59 -10.00
CA TRP A 18 14.81 3.27 -8.57
C TRP A 18 16.16 3.29 -7.85
N ASP A 19 17.22 2.76 -8.49
CA ASP A 19 18.58 2.80 -7.94
C ASP A 19 19.16 4.23 -7.91
N ARG A 20 18.71 5.10 -8.82
CA ARG A 20 19.05 6.52 -8.80
C ARG A 20 18.43 7.24 -7.61
N PHE A 21 17.14 7.03 -7.37
CA PHE A 21 16.43 7.58 -6.21
C PHE A 21 17.08 7.20 -4.88
N GLN A 22 17.53 5.95 -4.74
CA GLN A 22 18.24 5.46 -3.54
C GLN A 22 19.56 6.19 -3.26
N ARG A 23 20.30 6.59 -4.31
CA ARG A 23 21.57 7.32 -4.15
C ARG A 23 21.38 8.79 -3.81
N GLU A 24 20.30 9.39 -4.30
CA GLU A 24 20.05 10.82 -4.16
C GLU A 24 19.34 11.17 -2.83
N HIS A 25 18.57 10.24 -2.23
CA HIS A 25 17.70 10.55 -1.08
C HIS A 25 17.90 9.69 0.18
N ALA A 26 18.62 8.57 0.14
CA ALA A 26 18.90 7.80 1.36
C ALA A 26 20.15 8.34 2.06
N THR A 27 20.00 8.96 3.24
CA THR A 27 21.17 9.27 4.07
C THR A 27 21.68 8.01 4.77
N PRO A 28 23.02 7.81 4.93
CA PRO A 28 23.58 6.63 5.61
C PRO A 28 23.04 6.40 7.03
N SER A 29 22.54 7.45 7.69
CA SER A 29 21.88 7.40 9.00
C SER A 29 20.52 6.72 9.00
N GLN A 30 19.79 6.72 7.88
CA GLN A 30 18.46 6.10 7.75
C GLN A 30 18.53 4.57 7.53
N LEU A 31 19.69 4.05 7.10
CA LEU A 31 19.94 2.63 6.83
C LEU A 31 20.61 1.89 8.01
N SER A 32 20.97 2.60 9.08
CA SER A 32 21.57 2.00 10.28
C SER A 32 20.53 1.24 11.10
N GLY A 33 20.58 -0.10 11.05
CA GLY A 33 19.84 -1.00 11.95
C GLY A 33 18.66 -1.76 11.34
N VAL A 34 18.41 -1.65 10.03
CA VAL A 34 17.34 -2.39 9.36
C VAL A 34 17.95 -3.58 8.62
N SER A 35 17.85 -4.78 9.19
CA SER A 35 18.25 -6.00 8.49
C SER A 35 17.29 -6.24 7.32
N PRO A 36 17.80 -6.61 6.12
CA PRO A 36 16.96 -7.00 4.98
C PRO A 36 15.93 -8.04 5.39
N VAL A 37 14.66 -7.81 5.02
CA VAL A 37 13.60 -8.78 5.28
C VAL A 37 13.84 -10.03 4.44
N THR A 38 13.98 -11.17 5.11
CA THR A 38 14.15 -12.47 4.46
C THR A 38 12.81 -13.06 4.01
N GLY A 39 12.85 -13.98 3.03
CA GLY A 39 11.66 -14.74 2.62
C GLY A 39 10.99 -15.52 3.76
N LEU A 40 11.77 -15.98 4.75
CA LEU A 40 11.23 -16.66 5.94
C LEU A 40 10.41 -15.72 6.83
N SER A 41 10.86 -14.46 6.99
CA SER A 41 10.13 -13.46 7.77
C SER A 41 8.78 -13.12 7.12
N LEU A 42 8.73 -13.07 5.78
CA LEU A 42 7.49 -12.87 5.04
C LEU A 42 6.54 -14.05 5.17
N GLN A 43 7.06 -15.29 5.09
CA GLN A 43 6.26 -16.50 5.25
C GLN A 43 5.69 -16.63 6.66
N GLU A 44 6.48 -16.35 7.69
CA GLU A 44 5.98 -16.38 9.08
C GLU A 44 4.93 -15.28 9.32
N THR A 45 5.12 -14.10 8.70
CA THR A 45 4.13 -13.03 8.77
C THR A 45 2.82 -13.44 8.08
N ALA A 46 2.89 -14.03 6.89
CA ALA A 46 1.71 -14.56 6.21
C ALA A 46 1.00 -15.64 7.05
N ARG A 47 1.75 -16.51 7.74
CA ARG A 47 1.19 -17.51 8.66
C ARG A 47 0.51 -16.86 9.87
N ARG A 48 1.14 -15.87 10.50
CA ARG A 48 0.57 -15.10 11.62
C ARG A 48 -0.74 -14.40 11.23
N LEU A 49 -0.82 -13.94 9.99
CA LEU A 49 -1.99 -13.26 9.43
C LEU A 49 -3.01 -14.22 8.79
N GLU A 50 -2.80 -15.54 8.92
CA GLU A 50 -3.69 -16.60 8.41
C GLU A 50 -3.92 -16.53 6.90
N MET A 51 -2.90 -16.12 6.16
CA MET A 51 -2.98 -15.91 4.72
C MET A 51 -2.74 -17.20 3.95
N SER A 52 -3.54 -17.41 2.91
CA SER A 52 -3.37 -18.51 1.95
C SER A 52 -2.49 -18.13 0.75
N THR A 53 -2.24 -16.83 0.55
CA THR A 53 -1.44 -16.27 -0.55
C THR A 53 -0.13 -15.65 -0.04
N PRO A 54 0.99 -15.78 -0.78
CA PRO A 54 2.22 -15.10 -0.44
C PRO A 54 2.10 -13.59 -0.72
N PHE A 55 2.82 -12.77 0.05
CA PHE A 55 2.89 -11.32 -0.15
C PHE A 55 3.23 -10.96 -1.62
N PRO A 56 2.74 -9.80 -2.10
CA PRO A 56 2.90 -9.44 -3.50
C PRO A 56 4.38 -9.17 -3.85
N PRO A 57 4.84 -9.56 -5.05
CA PRO A 57 6.25 -9.48 -5.43
C PRO A 57 6.86 -8.09 -5.26
N SER A 58 6.14 -7.02 -5.63
CA SER A 58 6.61 -5.64 -5.51
C SER A 58 6.81 -5.21 -4.05
N TYR A 59 5.94 -5.64 -3.13
CA TYR A 59 6.08 -5.39 -1.69
C TYR A 59 7.24 -6.18 -1.10
N THR A 60 7.36 -7.47 -1.44
CA THR A 60 8.48 -8.33 -1.04
C THR A 60 9.81 -7.73 -1.47
N ARG A 61 9.92 -7.27 -2.72
CA ARG A 61 11.14 -6.65 -3.24
C ARG A 61 11.53 -5.41 -2.45
N LEU A 62 10.57 -4.54 -2.13
CA LEU A 62 10.85 -3.35 -1.33
C LEU A 62 11.36 -3.71 0.07
N MET A 63 10.67 -4.63 0.75
CA MET A 63 11.04 -5.07 2.10
C MET A 63 12.43 -5.72 2.15
N SER A 64 12.83 -6.44 1.10
CA SER A 64 14.15 -7.06 1.01
C SER A 64 15.29 -6.09 0.67
N VAL A 65 15.01 -4.96 0.03
CA VAL A 65 16.03 -3.98 -0.38
C VAL A 65 16.18 -2.84 0.62
N VAL A 66 15.05 -2.28 1.07
CA VAL A 66 15.00 -1.04 1.85
C VAL A 66 14.62 -1.30 3.30
N GLY A 67 13.88 -2.39 3.55
CA GLY A 67 13.12 -2.54 4.78
C GLY A 67 12.09 -1.41 4.94
N PRO A 68 11.46 -1.28 6.12
CA PRO A 68 10.49 -0.22 6.37
C PRO A 68 11.19 1.14 6.40
N ILE A 69 10.77 2.02 5.49
CA ILE A 69 11.26 3.40 5.39
C ILE A 69 10.84 4.15 6.66
N LYS A 70 11.81 4.67 7.41
CA LYS A 70 11.58 5.34 8.71
C LYS A 70 10.90 6.71 8.59
N GLU A 71 11.15 7.44 7.51
CA GLU A 71 10.68 8.81 7.35
C GLU A 71 10.20 9.01 5.92
N PRO A 72 8.91 8.78 5.64
CA PRO A 72 8.34 9.22 4.39
C PRO A 72 8.26 10.76 4.35
N HIS A 73 8.20 11.31 3.14
CA HIS A 73 7.80 12.69 2.90
C HIS A 73 6.46 12.97 3.59
N SER A 74 6.16 14.23 3.96
CA SER A 74 5.04 14.63 4.84
C SER A 74 3.63 14.15 4.44
N GLU A 75 3.48 13.57 3.25
CA GLU A 75 2.20 13.18 2.64
C GLU A 75 2.05 11.67 2.43
N VAL A 76 3.10 10.87 2.66
CA VAL A 76 3.04 9.41 2.56
C VAL A 76 3.16 8.80 3.95
N PRO A 77 2.29 7.88 4.36
CA PRO A 77 2.41 7.23 5.66
C PRO A 77 3.65 6.32 5.78
N ARG A 78 4.21 6.20 7.00
CA ARG A 78 5.44 5.41 7.24
C ARG A 78 5.13 3.94 7.04
N LEU A 79 5.94 3.21 6.26
CA LEU A 79 5.77 1.75 6.14
C LEU A 79 6.07 1.02 7.46
N LEU A 80 5.23 0.04 7.77
CA LEU A 80 5.32 -0.78 8.97
C LEU A 80 6.41 -1.86 8.83
N GLN A 81 7.02 -2.23 9.96
CA GLN A 81 7.78 -3.47 10.03
C GLN A 81 6.84 -4.67 9.87
N LEU A 82 7.34 -5.80 9.37
CA LEU A 82 6.52 -7.01 9.21
C LEU A 82 5.85 -7.49 10.51
N SER A 83 6.47 -7.24 11.66
CA SER A 83 5.89 -7.53 12.98
C SER A 83 4.70 -6.63 13.32
N GLU A 84 4.64 -5.42 12.76
CA GLU A 84 3.59 -4.43 12.97
C GLU A 84 2.43 -4.59 11.96
N VAL A 85 2.66 -5.23 10.80
CA VAL A 85 1.60 -5.49 9.82
C VAL A 85 0.48 -6.32 10.45
N GLN A 86 -0.77 -5.92 10.22
CA GLN A 86 -1.94 -6.55 10.82
C GLN A 86 -3.16 -6.40 9.90
N LYS A 87 -4.18 -7.25 10.09
CA LYS A 87 -5.44 -7.11 9.36
C LYS A 87 -6.06 -5.76 9.73
N PHE A 88 -6.50 -4.99 8.74
CA PHE A 88 -7.02 -3.65 8.96
C PHE A 88 -8.22 -3.64 9.90
N SER A 89 -9.10 -4.64 9.75
CA SER A 89 -10.26 -4.91 10.61
C SER A 89 -9.94 -5.21 12.08
N GLU A 90 -8.70 -5.59 12.39
CA GLU A 90 -8.28 -5.87 13.78
C GLU A 90 -7.75 -4.62 14.49
N THR A 91 -7.50 -3.54 13.75
CA THR A 91 -6.95 -2.29 14.28
C THR A 91 -8.06 -1.37 14.80
N GLU A 92 -7.79 -0.56 15.82
CA GLU A 92 -8.78 0.41 16.33
C GLU A 92 -9.19 1.42 15.24
N TYR A 93 -8.22 1.91 14.47
CA TYR A 93 -8.48 2.82 13.35
C TYR A 93 -9.31 2.14 12.26
N GLY A 94 -8.96 0.92 11.86
CA GLY A 94 -9.70 0.20 10.83
C GLY A 94 -11.10 -0.21 11.25
N LYS A 95 -11.33 -0.57 12.52
CA LYS A 95 -12.69 -0.78 13.05
C LYS A 95 -13.53 0.49 12.93
N MET A 96 -12.98 1.64 13.31
CA MET A 96 -13.66 2.93 13.19
C MET A 96 -14.00 3.25 11.72
N ILE A 97 -13.04 3.05 10.81
CA ILE A 97 -13.27 3.28 9.37
C ILE A 97 -14.30 2.31 8.80
N ILE A 98 -14.22 1.01 9.11
CA ILE A 98 -15.19 0.01 8.64
C ILE A 98 -16.59 0.35 9.19
N ASP A 99 -16.71 0.75 10.45
CA ASP A 99 -17.99 1.19 11.00
C ASP A 99 -18.54 2.43 10.27
N CYS A 100 -17.68 3.39 9.92
CA CYS A 100 -18.08 4.61 9.20
C CYS A 100 -18.44 4.37 7.72
N TYR A 101 -17.71 3.50 7.02
CA TYR A 101 -17.78 3.35 5.56
C TYR A 101 -18.49 2.08 5.09
N CYS A 102 -18.62 1.08 5.97
CA CYS A 102 -19.29 -0.20 5.68
C CYS A 102 -20.63 -0.36 6.41
N SER A 103 -20.96 0.51 7.39
CA SER A 103 -22.34 0.61 7.88
C SER A 103 -23.26 1.14 6.77
N GLU A 104 -24.51 0.68 6.77
CA GLU A 104 -25.48 0.88 5.67
C GLU A 104 -25.43 2.30 5.07
N GLY A 105 -25.16 2.41 3.76
CA GLY A 105 -25.00 3.70 3.10
C GLY A 105 -24.67 3.60 1.61
N GLU A 106 -24.71 4.73 0.90
CA GLU A 106 -24.54 4.80 -0.56
C GLU A 106 -23.14 4.41 -1.07
N TRP A 107 -22.15 4.28 -0.18
CA TRP A 107 -20.74 4.04 -0.51
C TRP A 107 -20.30 2.58 -0.38
N VAL A 108 -21.06 1.75 0.35
CA VAL A 108 -20.65 0.38 0.73
C VAL A 108 -20.42 -0.52 -0.49
N ASP A 109 -21.32 -0.43 -1.46
CA ASP A 109 -21.34 -1.28 -2.65
C ASP A 109 -20.87 -0.56 -3.93
N GLN A 110 -20.34 0.67 -3.81
CA GLN A 110 -19.75 1.35 -4.95
C GLN A 110 -18.44 0.68 -5.34
N GLU A 111 -18.44 0.03 -6.50
CA GLU A 111 -17.25 -0.58 -7.06
C GLU A 111 -16.42 0.44 -7.85
N ARG A 112 -15.14 0.54 -7.53
CA ARG A 112 -14.14 1.29 -8.28
C ARG A 112 -12.96 0.39 -8.56
N GLU A 113 -12.69 0.15 -9.84
CA GLU A 113 -11.54 -0.66 -10.28
C GLU A 113 -11.45 -2.03 -9.58
N GLY A 114 -12.60 -2.67 -9.34
CA GLY A 114 -12.66 -3.97 -8.66
C GLY A 114 -12.65 -3.90 -7.14
N PHE A 115 -12.61 -2.71 -6.53
CA PHE A 115 -12.61 -2.49 -5.07
C PHE A 115 -13.95 -1.92 -4.59
N THR A 116 -14.40 -2.36 -3.43
CA THR A 116 -15.56 -1.86 -2.68
C THR A 116 -15.15 -1.70 -1.21
N MET A 117 -15.85 -0.87 -0.43
CA MET A 117 -15.46 -0.63 0.97
C MET A 117 -15.49 -1.91 1.83
N ARG A 118 -16.29 -2.91 1.47
CA ARG A 118 -16.29 -4.23 2.15
C ARG A 118 -14.92 -4.92 2.12
N HIS A 119 -14.11 -4.68 1.09
CA HIS A 119 -12.76 -5.25 1.02
C HIS A 119 -11.81 -4.69 2.09
N LEU A 120 -12.16 -3.59 2.78
CA LEU A 120 -11.39 -3.12 3.93
C LEU A 120 -11.31 -4.16 5.05
N GLU A 121 -12.29 -5.05 5.17
CA GLU A 121 -12.30 -6.11 6.18
C GLU A 121 -11.17 -7.14 5.99
N SER A 122 -10.80 -7.41 4.74
CA SER A 122 -9.77 -8.38 4.34
C SER A 122 -8.40 -7.76 4.07
N CYS A 123 -8.33 -6.43 3.94
CA CYS A 123 -7.08 -5.70 3.73
C CYS A 123 -6.09 -5.82 4.90
N LEU A 124 -4.80 -5.77 4.57
CA LEU A 124 -3.71 -5.60 5.54
C LEU A 124 -3.28 -4.15 5.63
N LEU A 125 -3.09 -3.64 6.85
CA LEU A 125 -2.44 -2.36 7.10
C LEU A 125 -0.93 -2.52 6.99
N ILE A 126 -0.30 -1.78 6.06
CA ILE A 126 1.15 -1.83 5.83
C ILE A 126 1.85 -0.49 6.12
N SER A 127 1.13 0.51 6.59
CA SER A 127 1.69 1.80 7.00
C SER A 127 1.18 2.25 8.37
N SER A 128 1.79 3.29 8.93
CA SER A 128 1.18 4.06 10.00
C SER A 128 -0.12 4.71 9.51
N THR A 129 -0.94 5.13 10.46
CA THR A 129 -2.21 5.84 10.22
C THR A 129 -2.09 7.31 10.61
N ASP A 130 -0.87 7.85 10.60
CA ASP A 130 -0.60 9.23 10.95
C ASP A 130 -1.22 10.14 9.89
N GLY A 131 -1.98 11.15 10.32
CA GLY A 131 -2.62 12.10 9.41
C GLY A 131 -3.75 11.49 8.59
N ASP A 132 -4.63 10.69 9.19
CA ASP A 132 -5.89 10.20 8.61
C ASP A 132 -5.82 9.50 7.23
N SER A 133 -4.63 9.01 6.86
CA SER A 133 -4.41 8.21 5.67
C SER A 133 -3.59 6.96 5.98
N CYS A 134 -3.76 5.92 5.18
CA CYS A 134 -2.98 4.69 5.31
C CYS A 134 -2.87 3.93 3.99
N LEU A 135 -1.88 3.04 3.94
CA LEU A 135 -1.59 2.15 2.82
C LEU A 135 -2.03 0.74 3.18
N LEU A 136 -2.79 0.12 2.29
CA LEU A 136 -3.35 -1.20 2.47
C LEU A 136 -2.97 -2.14 1.33
N LEU A 137 -2.94 -3.44 1.62
CA LEU A 137 -2.86 -4.51 0.61
C LEU A 137 -4.09 -5.40 0.70
N ASN A 138 -4.72 -5.67 -0.45
CA ASN A 138 -5.93 -6.48 -0.54
C ASN A 138 -5.59 -7.91 -1.06
N PRO A 139 -5.52 -8.92 -0.19
CA PRO A 139 -5.17 -10.29 -0.58
C PRO A 139 -6.28 -11.01 -1.36
N GLU A 140 -7.50 -10.47 -1.43
CA GLU A 140 -8.60 -11.08 -2.19
C GLU A 140 -8.54 -10.75 -3.69
N LYS A 141 -7.79 -9.70 -4.06
CA LYS A 141 -7.64 -9.24 -5.45
C LYS A 141 -6.20 -9.45 -5.90
N VAL A 142 -5.93 -10.67 -6.36
CA VAL A 142 -4.61 -11.08 -6.85
C VAL A 142 -4.64 -11.21 -8.38
N ASP A 143 -3.67 -10.60 -9.05
CA ASP A 143 -3.53 -10.68 -10.50
C ASP A 143 -2.76 -11.94 -10.95
N LYS A 144 -2.57 -12.09 -12.27
CA LYS A 144 -1.86 -13.24 -12.84
C LYS A 144 -0.36 -13.26 -12.54
N ALA A 145 0.23 -12.13 -12.14
CA ALA A 145 1.62 -12.00 -11.74
C ALA A 145 1.80 -12.25 -10.22
N GLY A 146 0.71 -12.44 -9.47
CA GLY A 146 0.73 -12.57 -8.03
C GLY A 146 0.77 -11.23 -7.29
N GLU A 147 0.62 -10.10 -8.00
CA GLU A 147 0.46 -8.80 -7.36
C GLU A 147 -0.93 -8.69 -6.75
N TRP A 148 -0.97 -8.12 -5.56
CA TRP A 148 -2.20 -7.82 -4.86
C TRP A 148 -2.58 -6.39 -5.17
N GLN A 149 -3.88 -6.14 -5.27
CA GLN A 149 -4.38 -4.78 -5.31
C GLN A 149 -3.90 -4.03 -4.06
N ALA A 150 -3.36 -2.84 -4.26
CA ALA A 150 -2.99 -1.94 -3.18
C ALA A 150 -4.03 -0.84 -3.06
N VAL A 151 -4.20 -0.26 -1.88
CA VAL A 151 -5.18 0.80 -1.66
C VAL A 151 -4.55 1.90 -0.84
N PHE A 152 -4.61 3.13 -1.36
CA PHE A 152 -4.40 4.33 -0.57
C PHE A 152 -5.76 4.71 0.02
N PHE A 153 -5.88 4.64 1.34
CA PHE A 153 -7.07 5.09 2.06
C PHE A 153 -6.79 6.46 2.68
N ALA A 154 -7.73 7.40 2.55
CA ALA A 154 -7.72 8.64 3.31
C ALA A 154 -9.14 9.17 3.51
N ASN A 155 -9.41 9.76 4.68
CA ASN A 155 -10.73 10.29 5.00
C ASN A 155 -11.14 11.53 4.18
N TRP A 156 -10.18 12.20 3.52
CA TRP A 156 -10.41 13.41 2.72
C TRP A 156 -10.55 13.16 1.21
N VAL A 157 -10.36 11.93 0.75
CA VAL A 157 -10.71 11.47 -0.61
C VAL A 157 -12.01 10.63 -0.54
N PRO A 158 -12.53 10.03 -1.62
CA PRO A 158 -13.67 9.10 -1.58
C PRO A 158 -13.40 7.79 -0.79
N GLY A 159 -12.75 7.88 0.36
CA GLY A 159 -12.33 6.80 1.26
C GLY A 159 -11.15 6.00 0.71
N ALA A 160 -11.25 5.46 -0.50
CA ALA A 160 -10.29 4.48 -1.01
C ALA A 160 -9.93 4.72 -2.48
N MET A 161 -8.64 4.71 -2.77
CA MET A 161 -8.07 4.75 -4.11
C MET A 161 -7.30 3.45 -4.38
N PRO A 162 -7.89 2.50 -5.12
CA PRO A 162 -7.25 1.25 -5.45
C PRO A 162 -6.19 1.41 -6.55
N PHE A 163 -5.18 0.56 -6.51
CA PHE A 163 -4.10 0.46 -7.50
C PHE A 163 -3.91 -1.02 -7.86
N PRO A 164 -3.49 -1.33 -9.10
CA PRO A 164 -3.30 -2.72 -9.53
C PRO A 164 -2.17 -3.46 -8.79
N SER A 165 -1.25 -2.73 -8.14
CA SER A 165 -0.16 -3.30 -7.35
C SER A 165 0.40 -2.31 -6.34
N PHE A 166 1.13 -2.82 -5.34
CA PHE A 166 1.88 -1.98 -4.42
C PHE A 166 2.92 -1.11 -5.16
N GLY A 167 3.63 -1.68 -6.12
CA GLY A 167 4.56 -0.93 -6.95
C GLY A 167 3.91 0.22 -7.74
N ALA A 168 2.68 0.06 -8.21
CA ALA A 168 1.94 1.13 -8.89
C ALA A 168 1.55 2.26 -7.91
N MET A 169 1.09 1.90 -6.71
CA MET A 169 0.78 2.86 -5.64
C MET A 169 2.01 3.67 -5.23
N MET A 170 3.17 3.02 -5.02
CA MET A 170 4.40 3.72 -4.66
C MET A 170 4.88 4.70 -5.73
N LYS A 171 4.70 4.37 -7.02
CA LYS A 171 5.00 5.30 -8.13
C LYS A 171 4.08 6.51 -8.11
N PHE A 172 2.78 6.30 -7.85
CA PHE A 172 1.81 7.39 -7.73
C PHE A 172 2.17 8.33 -6.58
N CYS A 173 2.41 7.79 -5.38
CA CYS A 173 2.78 8.58 -4.21
C CYS A 173 4.09 9.37 -4.38
N HIS A 174 5.00 8.91 -5.24
CA HIS A 174 6.23 9.64 -5.56
C HIS A 174 5.97 10.83 -6.48
N ASN A 175 5.21 10.64 -7.56
CA ASN A 175 5.00 11.66 -8.58
C ASN A 175 4.17 12.85 -8.09
N GLU A 176 3.28 12.66 -7.11
CA GLU A 176 2.51 13.76 -6.50
C GLU A 176 3.40 14.72 -5.68
N GLY A 177 4.65 14.35 -5.35
CA GLY A 177 5.60 15.19 -4.61
C GLY A 177 6.51 16.09 -5.47
N GLU A 178 6.35 16.08 -6.81
CA GLU A 178 7.20 16.83 -7.75
C GLU A 178 6.51 18.04 -8.43
N GLU A 179 5.34 18.50 -7.97
CA GLU A 179 4.67 19.71 -8.48
C GLU A 179 5.04 21.02 -7.76
#